data_AF-A0A6G2PV05-F1
#
_entry.id   AF-A0A6G2PV05-F1
#
_cell.length_a   1.000
_cell.length_b   1.000
_cell.length_c   1.000
_cell.angle_alpha   90.00
_cell.angle_beta   90.00
_cell.angle_gamma   90.00
#
_symmetry.space_group_name_H-M   'P 1'
#
loop_
_entity.id
_entity.type
_entity.pdbx_description
1 polymer ?
#
loop_
_entity_poly.entity_id
_entity_poly.type
_entity_poly.pdbx_seq_one_letter_code
_entity_poly.pdbx_strand_id
1 'polypeptide(L)' 'VVITSDGGYRRGKPSALKPAVDEAVEKAGNVEHVLVVRRTGQDVAWDDTRDIWWHDLLATQPAEHTPEAFDAEHPLFIL' A
#
# COMPACT_ATOMS: atom_id res chain seq x y z
N VAL A 1 -8.48 -2.87 -1.76
CA VAL A 1 -7.01 -2.74 -1.80
C VAL A 1 -6.58 -1.66 -0.83
N VAL A 2 -5.46 -1.84 -0.13
CA VAL A 2 -4.79 -0.81 0.69
C VAL A 2 -3.38 -0.61 0.16
N ILE A 3 -2.92 0.64 0.07
CA ILE A 3 -1.53 0.97 -0.26
C ILE A 3 -0.88 1.59 0.98
N THR A 4 0.26 1.05 1.39
CA THR A 4 0.96 1.47 2.62
C THR A 4 2.48 1.30 2.50
N SER A 5 3.21 1.49 3.60
CA SER A 5 4.64 1.19 3.72
C SER A 5 4.96 0.32 4.93
N ASP A 6 6.14 -0.31 4.93
CA ASP A 6 6.70 -1.00 6.10
C ASP A 6 6.78 -0.08 7.33
N GLY A 7 7.21 1.15 7.10
CA GLY A 7 7.24 2.23 8.05
C GLY A 7 7.47 3.59 7.38
N GLY A 8 7.52 4.63 8.19
CA GLY A 8 7.90 5.98 7.78
C GLY A 8 8.99 6.53 8.68
N TYR A 9 9.62 7.64 8.26
CA TYR A 9 10.54 8.37 9.12
C TYR A 9 9.83 9.53 9.78
N ARG A 10 9.88 9.59 11.10
CA ARG A 10 9.36 10.71 11.90
C ARG A 10 10.47 11.26 12.76
N ARG A 11 10.80 12.55 12.59
CA ARG A 11 11.91 13.23 13.30
C ARG A 11 13.24 12.45 13.17
N GLY A 12 13.52 11.94 11.97
CA GLY A 12 14.73 11.17 11.66
C GLY A 12 14.76 9.74 12.19
N LYS A 13 13.75 9.30 12.95
CA LYS A 13 13.66 7.93 13.46
C LYS A 13 12.64 7.11 12.67
N PRO A 14 12.91 5.82 12.40
CA PRO A 14 11.92 4.96 11.77
C PRO A 14 10.75 4.71 12.73
N SER A 15 9.55 4.71 12.16
CA SER A 15 8.27 4.48 12.83
C SER A 15 7.53 3.41 12.04
N ALA A 16 7.20 2.30 12.68
CA ALA A 16 6.46 1.22 12.06
C ALA A 16 5.05 1.69 11.66
N LEU A 17 4.60 1.27 10.47
CA LEU A 17 3.26 1.56 9.97
C LEU A 17 2.46 0.27 9.72
N LYS A 18 3.13 -0.74 9.15
CA LYS A 18 2.51 -2.02 8.78
C LYS A 18 1.72 -2.71 9.91
N PRO A 19 2.18 -2.75 11.18
CA PRO A 19 1.40 -3.40 12.25
C PRO A 19 0.01 -2.79 12.47
N ALA A 20 -0.12 -1.46 12.37
CA ALA A 20 -1.41 -0.78 12.52
C ALA A 20 -2.33 -1.04 11.31
N VAL A 21 -1.75 -1.19 10.12
CA VAL A 21 -2.49 -1.55 8.91
C VAL A 21 -3.02 -2.97 9.01
N ASP A 22 -2.21 -3.91 9.50
CA ASP A 22 -2.61 -5.31 9.64
C ASP A 22 -3.82 -5.45 10.57
N GLU A 23 -3.78 -4.78 11.73
CA GLU A 23 -4.91 -4.74 12.67
C GLU A 23 -6.18 -4.12 12.03
N ALA A 24 -6.03 -3.04 11.28
CA ALA A 24 -7.15 -2.37 10.61
C ALA A 24 -7.76 -3.23 9.50
N VAL A 25 -6.91 -3.91 8.73
CA VAL A 25 -7.32 -4.81 7.64
C VAL A 25 -8.08 -6.02 8.18
N GLU A 26 -7.59 -6.63 9.26
CA GLU A 26 -8.29 -7.74 9.92
C GLU A 26 -9.69 -7.35 10.40
N LYS A 27 -9.83 -6.15 10.98
CA LYS A 27 -11.13 -5.61 11.38
C LYS A 27 -12.05 -5.26 10.23
N ALA A 28 -11.50 -4.77 9.11
CA ALA A 28 -12.29 -4.41 7.92
C ALA A 28 -12.88 -5.66 7.23
N GLY A 29 -12.14 -6.77 7.20
CA GLY A 29 -12.62 -8.07 6.72
C GLY A 29 -12.88 -8.19 5.22
N ASN A 30 -12.63 -7.14 4.43
CA ASN A 30 -12.89 -7.09 2.99
C ASN A 30 -11.71 -6.58 2.15
N VAL A 31 -10.51 -6.50 2.74
CA VAL A 31 -9.31 -6.07 2.03
C VAL A 31 -8.56 -7.29 1.50
N GLU A 32 -8.60 -7.48 0.19
CA GLU A 32 -7.98 -8.61 -0.51
C GLU A 32 -6.48 -8.44 -0.78
N HIS A 33 -6.01 -7.19 -0.94
CA HIS A 33 -4.62 -6.90 -1.27
C HIS A 33 -4.09 -5.70 -0.49
N VAL A 34 -2.87 -5.83 0.04
CA VAL A 34 -2.11 -4.77 0.69
C VAL A 34 -0.79 -4.57 -0.05
N LEU A 35 -0.66 -3.47 -0.78
CA LEU A 35 0.55 -3.11 -1.50
C LEU A 35 1.49 -2.32 -0.59
N VAL A 36 2.67 -2.87 -0.31
CA VAL A 36 3.61 -2.34 0.70
C VAL A 36 4.84 -1.76 0.03
N VAL A 37 5.14 -0.49 0.30
CA VAL A 37 6.40 0.16 -0.08
C VAL A 37 7.46 -0.13 0.98
N ARG A 38 8.63 -0.63 0.58
CA ARG A 38 9.79 -0.81 1.47
C ARG A 38 10.52 0.52 1.65
N ARG A 39 10.12 1.29 2.66
CA ARG A 39 10.60 2.65 2.91
C ARG A 39 11.67 2.71 4.01
N THR A 40 11.50 1.94 5.09
CA THR A 40 12.44 1.90 6.23
C THR A 40 13.30 0.65 6.24
N GLY A 41 12.90 -0.41 5.53
CA GLY A 41 13.60 -1.68 5.46
C GLY A 41 13.52 -2.51 6.74
N GLN A 42 12.58 -2.19 7.62
CA GLN A 42 12.35 -2.90 8.87
C GLN A 42 11.67 -4.24 8.62
N ASP A 43 11.89 -5.21 9.51
CA ASP A 43 11.11 -6.44 9.51
C ASP A 43 9.65 -6.14 9.84
N VAL A 44 8.75 -6.71 9.04
CA VAL A 44 7.31 -6.57 9.20
C VAL A 44 6.64 -7.94 9.12
N ALA A 45 5.53 -8.11 9.82
CA ALA A 45 4.68 -9.27 9.63
C ALA A 45 4.16 -9.28 8.19
N TRP A 46 4.11 -10.48 7.61
CA TRP A 46 3.80 -10.69 6.21
C TRP A 46 2.78 -11.81 6.06
N ASP A 47 1.76 -11.55 5.25
CA ASP A 47 0.77 -12.54 4.80
C ASP A 47 0.94 -12.76 3.29
N ASP A 48 1.49 -13.92 2.89
CA ASP A 48 1.74 -14.26 1.48
C ASP A 48 0.46 -14.33 0.62
N THR A 49 -0.73 -14.40 1.23
CA THR A 49 -2.00 -14.43 0.50
C THR A 49 -2.55 -13.03 0.19
N ARG A 50 -2.02 -11.99 0.83
CA ARG A 50 -2.59 -10.63 0.81
C ARG A 50 -1.56 -9.54 0.52
N ASP A 51 -0.37 -9.66 1.10
CA ASP A 51 0.64 -8.61 1.12
C ASP A 51 1.56 -8.74 -0.11
N ILE A 52 1.80 -7.60 -0.77
CA ILE A 52 2.59 -7.54 -2.01
C ILE A 52 3.64 -6.44 -1.87
N TRP A 53 4.90 -6.74 -2.19
CA TRP A 53 5.93 -5.72 -2.26
C TRP A 53 5.77 -4.86 -3.51
N TRP A 54 5.73 -3.54 -3.32
CA TRP A 54 5.63 -2.56 -4.40
C TRP A 54 6.71 -2.74 -5.46
N HIS A 55 7.97 -2.96 -5.04
CA HIS A 55 9.11 -3.03 -5.94
C HIS A 55 9.10 -4.31 -6.80
N ASP A 56 8.62 -5.42 -6.25
CA ASP A 56 8.49 -6.68 -7.00
C ASP A 56 7.37 -6.57 -8.06
N LEU A 57 6.23 -5.97 -7.68
CA LEU A 57 5.13 -5.74 -8.63
C LEU A 57 5.55 -4.77 -9.74
N LEU A 58 6.10 -3.60 -9.37
CA LEU A 58 6.50 -2.56 -10.32
C LEU A 58 7.54 -3.04 -11.34
N ALA A 59 8.44 -3.96 -10.94
CA ALA A 59 9.46 -4.51 -11.84
C ALA A 59 8.88 -5.23 -13.08
N THR A 60 7.60 -5.61 -13.04
CA THR A 60 6.90 -6.32 -14.13
C THR A 60 5.89 -5.44 -14.89
N GLN A 61 5.71 -4.18 -14.48
CA GLN A 61 4.71 -3.29 -15.07
C GLN A 61 5.29 -2.46 -16.23
N PRO A 62 4.47 -2.09 -17.23
CA PRO A 62 4.89 -1.17 -18.29
C PRO A 62 5.16 0.23 -17.72
N ALA A 63 6.09 0.95 -18.34
CA ALA A 63 6.40 2.34 -17.99
C ALA A 63 5.34 3.34 -18.48
N GLU A 64 4.41 2.88 -19.32
CA GLU A 64 3.35 3.70 -19.93
C GLU A 64 1.99 3.09 -19.63
N HIS A 65 1.01 3.96 -19.40
CA HIS A 65 -0.40 3.60 -19.19
C HIS A 65 -1.29 4.65 -19.84
N THR A 66 -2.30 4.22 -20.60
CA THR A 66 -3.29 5.14 -21.20
C THR A 66 -4.28 5.59 -20.13
N PRO A 67 -4.40 6.89 -19.83
CA PRO A 67 -5.35 7.37 -18.82
C PRO A 67 -6.79 7.15 -19.28
N GLU A 68 -7.67 6.84 -18.33
CA GLU A 68 -9.10 6.76 -18.58
C GLU A 68 -9.74 8.15 -18.48
N ALA A 69 -10.69 8.43 -19.38
CA ALA A 69 -11.44 9.68 -19.39
C ALA A 69 -12.74 9.53 -18.59
N PHE A 70 -13.01 10.47 -17.70
CA PHE A 70 -14.19 10.47 -16.84
C PHE A 70 -15.01 11.76 -17.03
N ASP A 71 -16.28 11.72 -16.61
CA ASP A 71 -17.16 12.89 -16.55
C ASP A 71 -16.63 13.92 -15.53
N ALA A 72 -16.99 15.19 -15.71
CA ALA A 72 -16.56 16.28 -14.82
C ALA A 72 -17.02 16.08 -13.36
N GLU A 73 -18.14 15.39 -13.14
CA GLU A 73 -18.69 15.12 -11.82
C GLU A 73 -18.26 13.74 -11.26
N HIS A 74 -17.32 13.05 -11.92
CA HIS A 74 -16.83 11.77 -11.43
C HIS A 74 -16.06 11.93 -10.10
N PRO A 75 -16.33 11.12 -9.06
CA PRO A 75 -15.63 11.23 -7.78
C PRO A 75 -14.12 11.02 -7.94
N LEU A 76 -13.32 11.99 -7.49
CA LEU A 76 -11.87 11.90 -7.54
C LEU A 76 -11.27 11.17 -6.32
N PHE A 77 -11.66 11.56 -5.10
CA PHE A 77 -11.22 10.93 -3.85
C PHE A 77 -12.17 11.20 -2.67
N ILE A 78 -11.97 10.44 -1.59
CA ILE A 78 -12.58 10.66 -0.26
C ILE A 78 -11.42 10.91 0.72
N LEU A 79 -11.60 11.86 1.66
CA LEU A 79 -10.63 12.21 2.71
C LEU A 79 -11.15 11.89 4.10
#